data_AF-A0A1A0UQ59-F1
#
_entry.id   AF-A0A1A0UQ59-F1
#
_cell.length_a   1.000
_cell.length_b   1.000
_cell.length_c   1.000
_cell.angle_alpha   90.00
_cell.angle_beta   90.00
_cell.angle_gamma   90.00
#
_symmetry.space_group_name_H-M   'P 1'
#
loop_
_entity.id
_entity.type
_entity.pdbx_description
1 polymer ?
#
loop_
_entity_poly.entity_id
_entity_poly.type
_entity_poly.pdbx_seq_one_letter_code
_entity_poly.pdbx_strand_id
1 'polypeptide(L)'
;MRVRRERERRDWSQAELAKLLQDRGIASVYPTTVAKIEAGERAVRIDEATALADIFEVSVDALLGRSASFEQDRLYAVRDAALQAASGVSAIRTTLMNVFPELDGLEFDNRRAVRAAADRALAALSQAVDELMVVTGQPTIDEIAESIMQPPQPQPRKRSERRTK
;
A
#
# COMPACT_ATOMS: atom_id res chain seq x y z
N MET A 1 -2.59 4.72 -25.04
CA MET A 1 -1.57 4.80 -23.96
C MET A 1 -1.27 6.26 -23.63
N ARG A 2 -0.91 6.62 -22.38
CA ARG A 2 -0.59 8.00 -21.95
C ARG A 2 0.58 8.60 -22.73
N VAL A 3 1.65 7.84 -22.97
CA VAL A 3 2.84 8.24 -23.73
C VAL A 3 2.48 8.81 -25.11
N ARG A 4 1.67 8.06 -25.88
CA ARG A 4 1.19 8.49 -27.20
C ARG A 4 0.45 9.82 -27.13
N ARG A 5 -0.43 9.98 -26.14
CA ARG A 5 -1.21 11.22 -25.95
C ARG A 5 -0.32 12.41 -25.62
N GLU A 6 0.67 12.25 -24.74
CA GLU A 6 1.60 13.33 -24.37
C GLU A 6 2.50 13.74 -25.54
N ARG A 7 2.89 12.77 -26.39
CA ARG A 7 3.63 13.02 -27.64
C ARG A 7 2.78 13.78 -28.66
N GLU A 8 1.58 13.28 -28.96
CA GLU A 8 0.67 13.89 -29.93
C GLU A 8 0.23 15.30 -29.48
N ARG A 9 0.03 15.54 -28.18
CA ARG A 9 -0.27 16.88 -27.63
C ARG A 9 0.82 17.92 -27.90
N ARG A 10 2.06 17.47 -28.13
CA ARG A 10 3.23 18.33 -28.37
C ARG A 10 3.64 18.35 -29.84
N ASP A 11 2.82 17.77 -30.71
CA ASP A 11 3.08 17.63 -32.15
C ASP A 11 4.41 16.93 -32.48
N TRP A 12 4.89 16.07 -31.58
CA TRP A 12 6.13 15.32 -31.78
C TRP A 12 5.87 14.05 -32.57
N SER A 13 6.77 13.72 -33.49
CA SER A 13 6.88 12.41 -34.12
C SER A 13 7.49 11.38 -33.16
N GLN A 14 7.31 10.09 -33.46
CA GLN A 14 7.96 9.00 -32.70
C GLN A 14 9.49 9.10 -32.77
N ALA A 15 10.03 9.65 -33.86
CA ALA A 15 11.47 9.86 -34.02
C ALA A 15 12.01 10.98 -33.14
N GLU A 16 11.26 12.07 -33.00
CA GLU A 16 11.62 13.16 -32.08
C GLU A 16 11.59 12.70 -30.63
N LEU A 17 10.56 11.94 -30.23
CA LEU A 17 10.52 11.39 -28.87
C LEU A 17 11.68 10.40 -28.61
N ALA A 18 12.04 9.56 -29.59
CA ALA A 18 13.19 8.68 -29.48
C ALA A 18 14.49 9.46 -29.31
N LYS A 19 14.67 10.56 -30.05
CA LYS A 19 15.83 11.44 -29.92
C LYS A 19 15.89 12.10 -28.53
N LEU A 20 14.77 12.63 -28.03
CA LEU A 20 14.71 13.22 -26.69
C LEU A 20 15.07 12.21 -25.59
N LEU A 21 14.65 10.95 -25.74
CA LEU A 21 15.03 9.87 -24.83
C LEU A 21 16.52 9.54 -24.88
N GLN A 22 17.12 9.52 -26.08
CA GLN A 22 18.56 9.35 -26.24
C GLN A 22 19.34 10.51 -25.61
N ASP A 23 18.88 11.75 -25.77
CA ASP A 23 19.47 12.94 -25.17
C ASP A 23 19.42 12.91 -23.63
N ARG A 24 18.49 12.12 -23.04
CA ARG A 24 18.40 11.82 -21.60
C ARG A 24 19.19 10.59 -21.16
N GLY A 25 20.05 10.05 -22.02
CA GLY A 25 20.93 8.93 -21.70
C GLY A 25 20.34 7.54 -21.96
N ILE A 26 19.15 7.44 -22.57
CA ILE A 26 18.55 6.14 -22.90
C ILE A 26 19.04 5.68 -24.28
N ALA A 27 20.24 5.08 -24.30
CA ALA A 27 20.98 4.79 -25.54
C ALA A 27 20.27 3.84 -26.54
N SER A 28 19.41 2.93 -26.07
CA SER A 28 18.81 1.87 -26.90
C SER A 28 17.33 2.10 -27.23
N VAL A 29 16.94 3.35 -27.49
CA VAL A 29 15.59 3.71 -27.92
C VAL A 29 15.60 4.22 -29.35
N TYR A 30 14.77 3.63 -30.20
CA TYR A 30 14.58 3.99 -31.60
C TYR A 30 13.10 4.33 -31.87
N PRO A 31 12.75 4.95 -33.00
CA PRO A 31 11.35 5.29 -33.31
C PRO A 31 10.42 4.05 -33.25
N THR A 32 10.91 2.88 -33.67
CA THR A 32 10.18 1.61 -33.58
C THR A 32 10.04 1.11 -32.14
N THR A 33 11.00 1.40 -31.26
CA THR A 33 10.89 1.14 -29.83
C THR A 33 9.75 1.97 -29.24
N VAL A 34 9.70 3.26 -29.59
CA VAL A 34 8.61 4.17 -29.17
C VAL A 34 7.26 3.65 -29.68
N ALA A 35 7.15 3.24 -30.94
CA ALA A 35 5.93 2.68 -31.49
C ALA A 35 5.43 1.44 -30.71
N LYS A 36 6.34 0.51 -30.38
CA LYS A 36 6.01 -0.69 -29.59
C LYS A 36 5.62 -0.35 -28.15
N ILE A 37 6.27 0.65 -27.55
CA ILE A 37 5.87 1.19 -26.24
C ILE A 37 4.45 1.75 -26.33
N GLU A 38 4.17 2.62 -27.31
CA GLU A 38 2.84 3.23 -27.50
C GLU A 38 1.72 2.22 -27.75
N ALA A 39 2.04 1.12 -28.43
CA ALA A 39 1.15 -0.02 -28.68
C ALA A 39 0.98 -0.96 -27.47
N GLY A 40 1.84 -0.84 -26.45
CA GLY A 40 1.86 -1.76 -25.29
C GLY A 40 2.50 -3.12 -25.58
N GLU A 41 3.10 -3.30 -26.75
CA GLU A 41 3.77 -4.55 -27.17
C GLU A 41 5.14 -4.73 -26.51
N ARG A 42 5.67 -3.67 -25.91
CA ARG A 42 6.94 -3.67 -25.17
C ARG A 42 6.75 -3.02 -23.79
N ALA A 43 7.26 -3.69 -22.76
CA ALA A 43 7.35 -3.13 -21.42
C ALA A 43 8.36 -1.97 -21.37
N VAL A 44 7.99 -0.91 -20.65
CA VAL A 44 8.84 0.26 -20.38
C VAL A 44 9.68 -0.04 -19.15
N ARG A 45 10.99 0.18 -19.25
CA ARG A 45 11.92 0.06 -18.12
C ARG A 45 11.78 1.25 -17.16
N ILE A 46 12.27 1.12 -15.93
CA ILE A 46 12.13 2.18 -14.90
C ILE A 46 12.86 3.48 -15.30
N ASP A 47 14.06 3.35 -15.86
CA ASP A 47 14.85 4.45 -16.41
C ASP A 47 14.14 5.12 -17.59
N GLU A 48 13.60 4.33 -18.54
CA GLU A 48 12.78 4.81 -19.65
C GLU A 48 11.53 5.58 -19.14
N ALA A 49 10.83 5.05 -18.13
CA ALA A 49 9.64 5.67 -17.55
C ALA A 49 9.96 7.00 -16.86
N THR A 50 11.09 7.07 -16.15
CA THR A 50 11.56 8.29 -15.49
C THR A 50 11.93 9.36 -16.52
N ALA A 51 12.68 8.98 -17.55
CA ALA A 51 13.06 9.90 -18.63
C ALA A 51 11.82 10.42 -19.40
N LEU A 52 10.85 9.56 -19.69
CA LEU A 52 9.57 9.97 -20.30
C LEU A 52 8.80 10.95 -19.41
N ALA A 53 8.76 10.70 -18.10
CA ALA A 53 8.09 11.57 -17.14
C ALA A 53 8.72 12.96 -17.12
N ASP A 54 10.05 13.03 -17.09
CA ASP A 54 10.77 14.30 -17.14
C ASP A 54 10.59 15.04 -18.49
N ILE A 55 10.63 14.32 -19.62
CA ILE A 55 10.43 14.90 -20.96
C ILE A 55 9.02 15.48 -21.09
N PHE A 56 8.03 14.82 -20.50
CA PHE A 56 6.64 15.27 -20.52
C PHE A 56 6.26 16.20 -19.38
N GLU A 57 7.19 16.48 -18.46
CA GLU A 57 6.96 17.32 -17.27
C GLU A 57 5.75 16.84 -16.43
N VAL A 58 5.67 15.53 -16.21
CA VAL A 58 4.64 14.88 -15.38
C VAL A 58 5.30 13.94 -14.38
N SER A 59 4.57 13.53 -13.32
CA SER A 59 5.05 12.45 -12.46
C SER A 59 5.04 11.10 -13.18
N VAL A 60 5.90 10.16 -12.76
CA VAL A 60 5.88 8.78 -13.25
C VAL A 60 4.52 8.12 -12.99
N ASP A 61 3.88 8.41 -11.87
CA ASP A 61 2.52 7.93 -11.58
C ASP A 61 1.49 8.45 -12.60
N ALA A 62 1.51 9.75 -12.89
CA ALA A 62 0.63 10.33 -13.91
C ALA A 62 0.89 9.74 -15.30
N LEU A 63 2.15 9.44 -15.63
CA LEU A 63 2.56 8.77 -16.87
C LEU A 63 2.01 7.33 -16.96
N LEU A 64 2.03 6.59 -15.85
CA LEU A 64 1.48 5.24 -15.74
C LEU A 64 -0.05 5.20 -15.73
N GLY A 65 -0.73 6.35 -15.83
CA GLY A 65 -2.18 6.44 -15.73
C GLY A 65 -2.68 6.34 -14.30
N ARG A 66 -1.78 6.27 -13.32
CA ARG A 66 -2.04 6.62 -11.92
C ARG A 66 -2.02 8.15 -11.80
N SER A 67 -2.89 8.83 -12.54
CA SER A 67 -3.48 10.00 -11.89
C SER A 67 -4.29 9.38 -10.78
N ALA A 68 -3.76 9.35 -9.56
CA ALA A 68 -4.65 9.23 -8.43
C ALA A 68 -5.75 10.25 -8.70
N SER A 69 -7.00 9.80 -8.83
CA SER A 69 -8.07 10.77 -8.72
C SER A 69 -7.83 11.53 -7.42
N PHE A 70 -8.22 12.80 -7.32
CA PHE A 70 -8.15 13.50 -6.04
C PHE A 70 -8.72 12.65 -4.88
N GLU A 71 -9.68 11.78 -5.19
CA GLU A 71 -10.25 10.77 -4.29
C GLU A 71 -9.27 9.65 -3.89
N GLN A 72 -8.44 9.14 -4.80
CA GLN A 72 -7.42 8.13 -4.48
C GLN A 72 -6.30 8.72 -3.60
N ASP A 73 -5.81 9.93 -3.90
CA ASP A 73 -4.81 10.60 -3.04
C ASP A 73 -5.36 10.87 -1.64
N ARG A 74 -6.62 11.33 -1.56
CA ARG A 74 -7.32 11.52 -0.29
C ARG A 74 -7.50 10.21 0.46
N LEU A 75 -7.87 9.13 -0.24
CA LEU A 75 -8.01 7.80 0.37
C LEU A 75 -6.67 7.28 0.91
N TYR A 76 -5.57 7.49 0.17
CA TYR A 76 -4.24 7.17 0.67
C TYR A 76 -3.88 7.97 1.92
N ALA A 77 -4.12 9.28 1.93
CA ALA A 77 -3.89 10.12 3.10
C ALA A 77 -4.76 9.70 4.31
N VAL A 78 -6.02 9.32 4.08
CA VAL A 78 -6.91 8.79 5.14
C VAL A 78 -6.37 7.47 5.70
N ARG A 79 -5.93 6.56 4.83
CA ARG A 79 -5.36 5.27 5.25
C ARG A 79 -4.06 5.42 6.02
N ASP A 80 -3.18 6.31 5.56
CA ASP A 80 -1.92 6.60 6.21
C ASP A 80 -2.14 7.21 7.61
N ALA A 81 -3.04 8.19 7.70
CA ALA A 81 -3.45 8.77 8.99
C ALA A 81 -4.06 7.71 9.93
N ALA A 82 -4.88 6.79 9.41
CA ALA A 82 -5.45 5.70 10.19
C ALA A 82 -4.40 4.70 10.68
N LEU A 83 -3.40 4.35 9.86
CA LEU A 83 -2.27 3.50 10.25
C LEU A 83 -1.45 4.15 11.38
N GLN A 84 -1.17 5.45 11.24
CA GLN A 84 -0.43 6.19 12.26
C GLN A 84 -1.21 6.28 13.58
N ALA A 85 -2.52 6.55 13.50
CA ALA A 85 -3.40 6.57 14.66
C ALA A 85 -3.48 5.20 15.35
N ALA A 86 -3.65 4.12 14.58
CA ALA A 86 -3.71 2.75 15.11
C ALA A 86 -2.43 2.39 15.87
N SER A 87 -1.28 2.75 15.30
CA SER A 87 0.04 2.55 15.94
C SER A 87 0.13 3.30 17.27
N GLY A 88 -0.30 4.57 17.31
CA GLY A 88 -0.31 5.38 18.54
C GLY A 88 -1.26 4.83 19.61
N VAL A 89 -2.49 4.50 19.24
CA VAL A 89 -3.49 3.93 20.15
C VAL A 89 -3.02 2.58 20.70
N SER A 90 -2.44 1.72 19.86
CA SER A 90 -1.90 0.43 20.30
C SER A 90 -0.74 0.61 21.29
N ALA A 91 0.14 1.59 21.09
CA ALA A 91 1.22 1.88 22.03
C ALA A 91 0.69 2.34 23.41
N ILE A 92 -0.34 3.19 23.42
CA ILE A 92 -1.03 3.61 24.65
C ILE A 92 -1.66 2.39 25.32
N ARG A 93 -2.41 1.58 24.56
CA ARG A 93 -3.05 0.35 25.07
C ARG A 93 -2.03 -0.59 25.70
N THR A 94 -0.92 -0.89 25.03
CA THR A 94 0.15 -1.75 25.57
C THR A 94 0.70 -1.20 26.88
N THR A 95 0.93 0.11 26.95
CA THR A 95 1.39 0.75 28.20
C THR A 95 0.39 0.54 29.33
N LEU A 96 -0.90 0.78 29.07
CA LEU A 96 -1.95 0.62 30.08
C LEU A 96 -2.21 -0.84 30.46
N MET A 97 -2.11 -1.78 29.51
CA MET A 97 -2.21 -3.21 29.78
C MET A 97 -1.13 -3.71 30.74
N ASN A 98 0.05 -3.09 30.71
CA ASN A 98 1.16 -3.44 31.60
C ASN A 98 0.98 -2.83 33.00
N VAL A 99 0.43 -1.61 33.09
CA VAL A 99 0.32 -0.87 34.37
C VAL A 99 -0.95 -1.20 35.15
N PHE A 100 -2.10 -1.33 34.49
CA PHE A 100 -3.38 -1.53 35.18
C PHE A 100 -3.48 -2.79 36.05
N PRO A 101 -2.81 -3.92 35.75
CA PRO A 101 -2.75 -5.05 36.67
C PRO A 101 -2.17 -4.73 38.04
N GLU A 102 -1.31 -3.71 38.16
CA GLU A 102 -0.75 -3.28 39.45
C GLU A 102 -1.83 -2.77 40.42
N LEU A 103 -2.99 -2.31 39.90
CA LEU A 103 -4.13 -1.90 40.73
C LEU A 103 -4.65 -3.01 41.64
N ASP A 104 -4.42 -4.28 41.29
CA ASP A 104 -4.89 -5.42 42.09
C ASP A 104 -4.15 -5.55 43.43
N GLY A 105 -2.90 -5.05 43.49
CA GLY A 105 -2.05 -5.07 44.69
C GLY A 105 -2.11 -3.83 45.57
N LEU A 106 -2.86 -2.79 45.18
CA LEU A 106 -2.97 -1.54 45.93
C LEU A 106 -4.21 -1.52 46.83
N GLU A 107 -4.14 -0.84 47.96
CA GLU A 107 -5.28 -0.59 48.86
C GLU A 107 -5.60 0.91 48.93
N PHE A 108 -6.80 1.29 48.47
CA PHE A 108 -7.29 2.67 48.51
C PHE A 108 -8.82 2.74 48.29
N ASP A 109 -9.46 3.80 48.79
CA ASP A 109 -10.92 3.88 48.99
C ASP A 109 -11.77 3.66 47.72
N ASN A 110 -11.32 4.14 46.55
CA ASN A 110 -12.08 4.05 45.29
C ASN A 110 -11.53 3.00 44.30
N ARG A 111 -10.77 2.01 44.78
CA ARG A 111 -10.10 0.99 43.94
C ARG A 111 -11.01 0.28 42.96
N ARG A 112 -12.20 -0.16 43.40
CA ARG A 112 -13.15 -0.85 42.52
C ARG A 112 -13.63 0.03 41.36
N ALA A 113 -13.86 1.32 41.65
CA ALA A 113 -14.30 2.27 40.63
C ALA A 113 -13.17 2.57 39.64
N VAL A 114 -11.93 2.75 40.13
CA VAL A 114 -10.74 2.96 39.31
C VAL A 114 -10.47 1.74 38.43
N ARG A 115 -10.52 0.52 38.98
CA ARG A 115 -10.33 -0.72 38.20
C ARG A 115 -11.38 -0.87 37.10
N ALA A 116 -12.65 -0.64 37.41
CA ALA A 116 -13.71 -0.70 36.40
C ALA A 116 -13.54 0.36 35.30
N ALA A 117 -13.02 1.55 35.63
CA ALA A 117 -12.69 2.58 34.64
C ALA A 117 -11.49 2.17 33.77
N ALA A 118 -10.47 1.55 34.38
CA ALA A 118 -9.29 1.02 33.72
C ALA A 118 -9.67 -0.07 32.68
N ASP A 119 -10.53 -1.02 33.07
CA ASP A 119 -11.01 -2.08 32.17
C ASP A 119 -11.80 -1.49 30.98
N ARG A 120 -12.68 -0.50 31.23
CA ARG A 120 -13.41 0.20 30.15
C ARG A 120 -12.48 0.97 29.22
N ALA A 121 -11.44 1.60 29.74
CA ALA A 121 -10.47 2.32 28.94
C ALA A 121 -9.70 1.36 28.00
N LEU A 122 -9.25 0.20 28.51
CA LEU A 122 -8.60 -0.81 27.69
C LEU A 122 -9.52 -1.36 26.61
N ALA A 123 -10.78 -1.65 26.93
CA ALA A 123 -11.76 -2.13 25.96
C ALA A 123 -11.98 -1.10 24.83
N ALA A 124 -12.13 0.19 25.19
CA ALA A 124 -12.31 1.27 24.21
C ALA A 124 -11.09 1.45 23.30
N LEU A 125 -9.87 1.31 23.84
CA LEU A 125 -8.64 1.40 23.05
C LEU A 125 -8.49 0.22 22.09
N SER A 126 -8.84 -1.01 22.52
CA SER A 126 -8.85 -2.16 21.62
C SER A 126 -9.83 -1.96 20.46
N GLN A 127 -11.08 -1.58 20.78
CA GLN A 127 -12.08 -1.30 19.76
C GLN A 127 -11.61 -0.21 18.79
N ALA A 128 -11.00 0.87 19.29
CA ALA A 128 -10.48 1.93 18.44
C ALA A 128 -9.38 1.43 17.48
N VAL A 129 -8.50 0.53 17.91
CA VAL A 129 -7.47 -0.06 17.03
C VAL A 129 -8.13 -0.89 15.94
N ASP A 130 -9.11 -1.73 16.27
CA ASP A 130 -9.76 -2.61 15.30
C ASP A 130 -10.51 -1.80 14.22
N GLU A 131 -11.26 -0.78 14.63
CA GLU A 131 -11.96 0.13 13.71
C GLU A 131 -10.99 0.91 12.83
N LEU A 132 -9.84 1.34 13.37
CA LEU A 132 -8.80 1.99 12.56
C LEU A 132 -8.20 1.02 11.54
N MET A 133 -7.97 -0.25 11.91
CA MET A 133 -7.46 -1.26 10.97
C MET A 133 -8.40 -1.48 9.79
N VAL A 134 -9.73 -1.50 10.01
CA VAL A 134 -10.74 -1.56 8.93
C VAL A 134 -10.56 -0.41 7.93
N VAL A 135 -10.32 0.81 8.41
CA VAL A 135 -10.10 1.99 7.55
C VAL A 135 -8.87 1.84 6.65
N THR A 136 -7.82 1.16 7.14
CA THR A 136 -6.58 0.94 6.37
C THR A 136 -6.73 -0.10 5.26
N GLY A 137 -7.75 -0.97 5.34
CA GLY A 137 -7.89 -2.14 4.47
C GLY A 137 -6.86 -3.25 4.76
N GLN A 138 -6.20 -3.20 5.93
CA GLN A 138 -5.35 -4.28 6.46
C GLN A 138 -6.20 -5.20 7.35
N PRO A 139 -5.82 -6.47 7.50
CA PRO A 139 -6.47 -7.38 8.45
C PRO A 139 -6.32 -6.87 9.89
N THR A 140 -7.35 -7.06 10.71
CA THR A 140 -7.35 -6.65 12.13
C THR A 140 -6.40 -7.51 12.97
N ILE A 141 -6.10 -7.06 14.20
CA ILE A 141 -5.26 -7.83 15.12
C ILE A 141 -5.89 -9.19 15.44
N ASP A 142 -7.21 -9.23 15.60
CA ASP A 142 -7.95 -10.46 15.86
C ASP A 142 -7.93 -11.40 14.64
N GLU A 143 -8.06 -10.87 13.41
CA GLU A 143 -7.94 -11.66 12.17
C GLU A 143 -6.53 -12.25 12.00
N ILE A 144 -5.49 -11.51 12.37
CA ILE A 144 -4.10 -12.00 12.36
C ILE A 144 -3.92 -13.09 13.44
N ALA A 145 -4.44 -12.87 14.65
CA ALA A 145 -4.37 -13.86 15.74
C ALA A 145 -5.11 -15.15 15.38
N GLU A 146 -6.30 -15.05 14.77
CA GLU A 146 -7.07 -16.19 14.26
C GLU A 146 -6.33 -16.91 13.13
N SER A 147 -5.71 -16.19 12.19
CA SER A 147 -4.90 -16.78 11.11
C SER A 147 -3.66 -17.51 11.61
N ILE A 148 -3.07 -17.09 12.73
CA ILE A 148 -1.93 -17.75 13.38
C ILE A 148 -2.39 -19.00 14.15
N MET A 149 -3.62 -18.99 14.69
CA MET A 149 -4.20 -20.11 15.43
C MET A 149 -4.82 -21.20 14.53
N GLN A 150 -5.08 -20.92 13.25
CA GLN A 150 -5.57 -21.94 12.32
C GLN A 150 -4.43 -22.85 11.81
N PRO A 151 -4.55 -24.19 11.95
CA PRO A 151 -3.56 -25.11 11.39
C PRO A 151 -3.53 -24.99 9.85
N PRO A 152 -2.36 -25.16 9.22
CA PRO A 152 -2.20 -25.00 7.78
C PRO A 152 -3.17 -25.93 7.03
N GLN A 153 -3.98 -25.33 6.15
CA GLN A 153 -4.93 -26.08 5.33
C GLN A 153 -4.17 -27.13 4.49
N PRO A 154 -4.62 -28.40 4.47
CA PRO A 154 -3.92 -29.44 3.72
C PRO A 154 -3.93 -29.10 2.23
N GLN A 155 -2.74 -28.90 1.66
CA GLN A 155 -2.60 -28.61 0.24
C GLN A 155 -3.20 -29.75 -0.59
N PRO A 156 -3.98 -29.45 -1.65
CA PRO A 156 -4.52 -30.48 -2.52
C PRO A 156 -3.36 -31.24 -3.17
N ARG A 157 -3.29 -32.56 -2.90
CA ARG A 157 -2.28 -33.44 -3.48
C ARG A 157 -2.39 -33.37 -5.01
N LYS A 158 -1.36 -32.82 -5.66
CA LYS A 158 -1.22 -32.84 -7.12
C LYS A 158 -1.36 -34.29 -7.60
N ARG A 159 -2.40 -34.60 -8.37
CA ARG A 159 -2.55 -35.88 -9.08
C ARG A 159 -1.33 -36.02 -9.99
N SER A 160 -0.48 -37.00 -9.69
CA SER A 160 0.61 -37.39 -10.58
C SER A 160 0.01 -37.96 -11.87
N GLU A 161 0.18 -37.23 -12.96
CA GLU A 161 -0.08 -37.74 -14.30
C GLU A 161 0.88 -38.90 -14.56
N ARG A 162 0.35 -40.13 -14.55
CA ARG A 162 1.07 -41.30 -15.03
C ARG A 162 1.29 -41.15 -16.54
N ARG A 163 2.52 -40.84 -16.93
CA ARG A 163 3.02 -41.08 -18.28
C ARG A 163 3.06 -42.59 -18.53
N THR A 164 2.13 -43.09 -19.35
CA THR A 164 2.22 -44.42 -19.94
C THR A 164 3.27 -44.39 -21.06
N LYS A 165 4.14 -45.40 -21.06
CA LYS A 165 5.08 -45.69 -22.14
C LYS A 165 4.35 -46.17 -23.39
#